data_AF-A0A2E3C0C5-F1
#
_entry.id   AF-A0A2E3C0C5-F1
#
_cell.length_a   1.000
_cell.length_b   1.000
_cell.length_c   1.000
_cell.angle_alpha   90.00
_cell.angle_beta   90.00
_cell.angle_gamma   90.00
#
_symmetry.space_group_name_H-M   'P 1'
#
loop_
_entity.id
_entity.type
_entity.pdbx_description
1 polymer ?
#
loop_
_entity_poly.entity_id
_entity_poly.type
_entity_poly.pdbx_seq_one_letter_code
_entity_poly.pdbx_strand_id
1 'polypeptide(L)'
;MYAFYAFKYFKDKDILLEVLKQKPDLNFQDNLRITFAMYAFKYFKDKDILLKVLKQKPDLNIQNDDGNNGAMYAFKYCKDKDILLEVLKQKPDLNIQNDDGNNGAMYAFKYCKDKNVLLELLKQKPDLNIQNNFGFTATMYALNDCYHEEVFIEILKQKPDLNIQNYYGDTIAMFAFQYCKDKEILL
;
A
#
# COMPACT_ATOMS: atom_id res chain seq x y z
N MET A 1 17.11 -13.89 15.17
CA MET A 1 16.12 -14.87 15.65
C MET A 1 15.39 -14.39 16.92
N TYR A 2 16.05 -14.20 18.07
CA TYR A 2 15.38 -13.81 19.35
C TYR A 2 14.54 -12.53 19.26
N ALA A 3 15.04 -11.49 18.58
CA ALA A 3 14.31 -10.22 18.41
C ALA A 3 12.97 -10.41 17.67
N PHE A 4 12.96 -11.17 16.57
CA PHE A 4 11.74 -11.41 15.79
C PHE A 4 10.68 -12.19 16.58
N TYR A 5 11.10 -13.22 17.30
CA TYR A 5 10.20 -13.96 18.21
C TYR A 5 9.68 -13.05 19.32
N ALA A 6 10.53 -12.20 19.88
CA ALA A 6 10.10 -11.21 20.86
C ALA A 6 8.97 -10.33 20.30
N PHE A 7 9.14 -9.80 19.09
CA PHE A 7 8.10 -8.98 18.44
C PHE A 7 6.79 -9.72 18.15
N LYS A 8 6.85 -11.02 17.83
CA LYS A 8 5.67 -11.83 17.51
C LYS A 8 4.80 -12.11 18.75
N TYR A 9 5.42 -12.24 19.92
CA TYR A 9 4.73 -12.69 21.14
C TYR A 9 4.60 -11.61 22.22
N PHE A 10 5.40 -10.54 22.20
CA PHE A 10 5.29 -9.45 23.16
C PHE A 10 4.42 -8.31 22.62
N LYS A 11 3.37 -7.98 23.38
CA LYS A 11 2.55 -6.77 23.18
C LYS A 11 3.01 -5.59 24.05
N ASP A 12 4.08 -5.79 24.81
CA ASP A 12 4.62 -4.79 25.73
C ASP A 12 5.44 -3.75 24.97
N LYS A 13 4.97 -2.49 24.97
CA LYS A 13 5.60 -1.39 24.24
C LYS A 13 7.07 -1.18 24.63
N ASP A 14 7.40 -1.27 25.91
CA ASP A 14 8.74 -0.95 26.42
C ASP A 14 9.74 -2.00 25.96
N ILE A 15 9.36 -3.29 26.02
CA ILE A 15 10.18 -4.38 25.49
C ILE A 15 10.43 -4.17 23.99
N LEU A 16 9.41 -3.85 23.20
CA LEU A 16 9.57 -3.63 21.76
C LEU A 16 10.50 -2.44 21.48
N LEU A 17 10.41 -1.36 22.25
CA LEU A 17 11.29 -0.20 22.11
C LEU A 17 12.74 -0.54 22.48
N GLU A 18 12.99 -1.32 23.53
CA GLU A 18 14.33 -1.79 23.88
C GLU A 18 14.93 -2.69 22.80
N VAL A 19 14.15 -3.61 22.24
CA VAL A 19 14.62 -4.44 21.13
C VAL A 19 14.94 -3.56 19.91
N LEU A 20 14.11 -2.57 19.58
CA LEU A 20 14.38 -1.64 18.46
C LEU A 20 15.62 -0.76 18.69
N LYS A 21 15.98 -0.42 19.94
CA LYS A 21 17.23 0.32 20.24
C LYS A 21 18.47 -0.46 19.83
N GLN A 22 18.40 -1.79 19.85
CA GLN A 22 19.51 -2.67 19.44
C GLN A 22 19.70 -2.74 17.92
N LYS A 23 18.84 -2.06 17.13
CA LYS A 23 18.86 -2.06 15.66
C LYS A 23 18.88 -3.48 15.08
N PRO A 24 17.88 -4.32 15.38
CA PRO A 24 17.82 -5.66 14.85
C PRO A 24 17.67 -5.60 13.32
N ASP A 25 18.08 -6.67 12.64
CA ASP A 25 17.78 -6.83 11.22
C ASP A 25 16.26 -6.93 11.02
N LEU A 26 15.67 -5.88 10.44
CA LEU A 26 14.23 -5.79 10.18
C LEU A 26 13.80 -6.53 8.90
N ASN A 27 14.77 -6.94 8.08
CA ASN A 27 14.56 -7.61 6.81
C ASN A 27 14.58 -9.13 6.95
N PHE A 28 14.91 -9.65 8.14
CA PHE A 28 14.77 -11.06 8.46
C PHE A 28 13.35 -11.55 8.18
N GLN A 29 13.28 -12.66 7.46
CA GLN A 29 12.06 -13.34 7.06
C GLN A 29 11.84 -14.57 7.94
N ASP A 30 10.63 -14.75 8.48
CA ASP A 30 10.27 -16.01 9.14
C ASP A 30 9.95 -17.12 8.12
N ASN A 31 9.46 -18.26 8.61
CA ASN A 31 9.13 -19.41 7.77
C ASN A 31 8.01 -19.15 6.76
N LEU A 32 7.24 -18.05 6.92
CA LEU A 32 6.22 -17.60 5.96
C LEU A 32 6.70 -16.41 5.12
N ARG A 33 8.02 -16.17 5.15
CA ARG A 33 8.68 -15.05 4.52
C ARG A 33 8.20 -13.67 4.99
N ILE A 34 7.61 -13.59 6.18
CA ILE A 34 7.11 -12.32 6.72
C ILE A 34 8.26 -11.54 7.35
N THR A 35 8.44 -10.27 6.96
CA THR A 35 9.41 -9.37 7.60
C THR A 35 8.86 -8.75 8.88
N PHE A 36 9.75 -8.17 9.68
CA PHE A 36 9.31 -7.49 10.89
C PHE A 36 8.40 -6.29 10.61
N ALA A 37 8.68 -5.52 9.55
CA ALA A 37 7.85 -4.38 9.15
C ALA A 37 6.41 -4.82 8.81
N MET A 38 6.25 -5.92 8.07
CA MET A 38 4.93 -6.51 7.79
C MET A 38 4.17 -6.89 9.07
N TYR A 39 4.85 -7.57 10.00
CA TYR A 39 4.26 -7.90 11.31
C TYR A 39 3.84 -6.65 12.07
N ALA A 40 4.71 -5.64 12.12
CA ALA A 40 4.45 -4.37 12.80
C ALA A 40 3.21 -3.67 12.22
N PHE A 41 3.12 -3.49 10.90
CA PHE A 41 1.96 -2.84 10.27
C PHE A 41 0.64 -3.58 10.52
N LYS A 42 0.68 -4.92 10.51
CA LYS A 42 -0.52 -5.74 10.71
C LYS A 42 -1.03 -5.68 12.14
N TYR A 43 -0.14 -5.84 13.12
CA TYR A 43 -0.54 -6.10 14.51
C TYR A 43 -0.30 -4.94 15.48
N PHE A 44 0.65 -4.04 15.22
CA PHE A 44 0.86 -2.88 16.09
C PHE A 44 0.01 -1.70 15.65
N LYS A 45 -0.65 -1.07 16.64
CA LYS A 45 -1.45 0.16 16.45
C LYS A 45 -0.77 1.39 17.03
N ASP A 46 0.30 1.20 17.80
CA ASP A 46 1.08 2.29 18.37
C ASP A 46 1.92 2.98 17.30
N LYS A 47 1.64 4.27 17.09
CA LYS A 47 2.30 5.10 16.10
C LYS A 47 3.80 5.26 16.36
N ASP A 48 4.23 5.36 17.62
CA ASP A 48 5.64 5.56 17.96
C ASP A 48 6.46 4.34 17.59
N ILE A 49 5.92 3.15 17.84
CA ILE A 49 6.55 1.89 17.43
C ILE A 49 6.68 1.87 15.90
N LEU A 50 5.60 2.08 15.16
CA LEU A 50 5.62 2.06 13.69
C LEU A 50 6.61 3.09 13.11
N LEU A 51 6.63 4.32 13.64
CA LEU A 51 7.61 5.33 13.25
C LEU A 51 9.04 4.92 13.61
N LYS A 52 9.27 4.25 14.73
CA LYS A 52 10.59 3.76 15.12
C LYS A 52 11.07 2.64 14.21
N VAL A 53 10.17 1.75 13.76
CA VAL A 53 10.45 0.75 12.73
C VAL A 53 10.84 1.45 11.43
N LEU A 54 10.00 2.36 10.93
CA LEU A 54 10.24 3.07 9.66
C LEU A 54 11.51 3.91 9.68
N LYS A 55 11.87 4.54 10.81
CA LYS A 55 13.13 5.30 10.96
C LYS A 55 14.38 4.46 10.74
N GLN A 56 14.28 3.14 10.88
CA GLN A 56 15.39 2.21 10.60
C GLN A 56 15.43 1.77 9.13
N LYS A 57 14.52 2.27 8.28
CA LYS A 57 14.45 2.02 6.84
C LYS A 57 14.45 0.52 6.48
N PRO A 58 13.48 -0.26 6.99
CA PRO A 58 13.30 -1.64 6.55
C PRO A 58 13.07 -1.67 5.04
N ASP A 59 13.49 -2.74 4.37
CA ASP A 59 13.17 -2.94 2.97
C ASP A 59 11.68 -3.29 2.83
N LEU A 60 10.92 -2.36 2.25
CA LEU A 60 9.48 -2.49 2.06
C LEU A 60 9.10 -3.30 0.81
N ASN A 61 10.08 -3.72 0.01
CA ASN A 61 9.87 -4.45 -1.25
C ASN A 61 10.03 -5.97 -1.10
N ILE A 62 10.59 -6.45 0.03
CA ILE A 62 10.69 -7.89 0.31
C ILE A 62 9.29 -8.51 0.30
N GLN A 63 9.11 -9.59 -0.47
CA GLN A 63 7.84 -10.31 -0.60
C GLN A 63 7.76 -11.52 0.34
N ASN A 64 6.58 -11.74 0.92
CA ASN A 64 6.24 -12.96 1.66
C ASN A 64 5.88 -14.12 0.71
N ASP A 65 5.43 -15.24 1.26
CA ASP A 65 5.03 -16.42 0.48
C ASP A 65 3.81 -16.20 -0.43
N ASP A 66 2.98 -15.18 -0.17
CA ASP A 66 1.84 -14.81 -1.02
C ASP A 66 2.21 -13.68 -2.03
N GLY A 67 3.51 -13.37 -2.14
CA GLY A 67 4.01 -12.26 -2.97
C GLY A 67 3.72 -10.86 -2.41
N ASN A 68 3.12 -10.72 -1.22
CA ASN A 68 2.83 -9.42 -0.64
C ASN A 68 4.09 -8.77 -0.04
N ASN A 69 4.28 -7.48 -0.26
CA ASN A 69 5.41 -6.72 0.27
C ASN A 69 5.06 -5.83 1.47
N GLY A 70 6.07 -5.22 2.10
CA GLY A 70 5.90 -4.36 3.28
C GLY A 70 4.99 -3.16 3.02
N ALA A 71 5.06 -2.55 1.83
CA ALA A 71 4.20 -1.43 1.45
C ALA A 71 2.72 -1.86 1.34
N MET A 72 2.43 -3.00 0.73
CA MET A 72 1.07 -3.57 0.66
C MET A 72 0.48 -3.80 2.07
N TYR A 73 1.29 -4.32 2.99
CA TYR A 73 0.88 -4.49 4.39
C TYR A 73 0.57 -3.16 5.07
N ALA A 74 1.40 -2.14 4.87
CA ALA A 74 1.15 -0.80 5.40
C ALA A 74 -0.18 -0.24 4.88
N PHE A 75 -0.40 -0.22 3.56
CA PHE A 75 -1.64 0.31 2.97
C PHE A 75 -2.89 -0.42 3.44
N LYS A 76 -2.82 -1.75 3.62
CA LYS A 76 -3.96 -2.56 4.07
C LYS A 76 -4.29 -2.32 5.54
N TYR A 77 -3.29 -2.35 6.41
CA TYR A 77 -3.49 -2.48 7.86
C TYR A 77 -3.26 -1.20 8.67
N CYS A 78 -2.53 -0.21 8.14
CA CYS A 78 -2.35 1.08 8.78
C CYS A 78 -3.45 2.06 8.32
N LYS A 79 -3.91 2.91 9.25
CA LYS A 79 -4.92 3.96 8.99
C LYS A 79 -4.41 5.37 9.32
N ASP A 80 -3.33 5.47 10.09
CA ASP A 80 -2.70 6.75 10.38
C ASP A 80 -1.97 7.27 9.13
N LYS A 81 -2.37 8.46 8.67
CA LYS A 81 -1.82 9.09 7.47
C LYS A 81 -0.32 9.36 7.56
N ASP A 82 0.21 9.67 8.74
CA ASP A 82 1.62 10.02 8.89
C ASP A 82 2.49 8.78 8.74
N ILE A 83 1.98 7.61 9.17
CA ILE A 83 2.64 6.32 8.91
C ILE A 83 2.69 6.02 7.42
N LEU A 84 1.56 6.19 6.71
CA LEU A 84 1.48 5.92 5.27
C LEU A 84 2.35 6.90 4.46
N LEU A 85 2.38 8.18 4.84
CA LEU A 85 3.28 9.16 4.23
C LEU A 85 4.75 8.81 4.49
N GLU A 86 5.09 8.34 5.68
CA GLU A 86 6.46 7.92 6.00
C GLU A 86 6.87 6.66 5.21
N VAL A 87 5.95 5.72 4.99
CA VAL A 87 6.14 4.58 4.06
C VAL A 87 6.44 5.10 2.66
N LEU A 88 5.62 6.02 2.14
CA LEU A 88 5.81 6.58 0.79
C LEU A 88 7.12 7.36 0.65
N LYS A 89 7.58 8.07 1.70
CA LYS A 89 8.90 8.75 1.67
C LYS A 89 10.07 7.79 1.44
N GLN A 90 9.91 6.52 1.78
CA GLN A 90 10.94 5.49 1.52
C GLN A 90 10.95 5.01 0.06
N LYS A 91 9.98 5.45 -0.76
CA LYS A 91 9.85 5.12 -2.18
C LYS A 91 9.84 3.60 -2.44
N PRO A 92 8.92 2.85 -1.81
CA PRO A 92 8.76 1.44 -2.15
C PRO A 92 8.39 1.29 -3.62
N ASP A 93 8.74 0.16 -4.23
CA ASP A 93 8.31 -0.16 -5.58
C ASP A 93 6.82 -0.51 -5.54
N LEU A 94 6.01 0.38 -6.11
CA LEU A 94 4.56 0.28 -6.14
C LEU A 94 4.05 -0.69 -7.22
N ASN A 95 4.93 -1.18 -8.11
CA ASN A 95 4.59 -2.01 -9.25
C ASN A 95 4.83 -3.51 -9.00
N ILE A 96 5.52 -3.89 -7.92
CA ILE A 96 5.67 -5.30 -7.51
C ILE A 96 4.29 -5.92 -7.33
N GLN A 97 4.03 -7.01 -8.04
CA GLN A 97 2.77 -7.76 -7.97
C GLN A 97 2.88 -8.91 -6.96
N ASN A 98 1.83 -9.10 -6.18
CA ASN A 98 1.64 -10.30 -5.36
C ASN A 98 1.10 -11.46 -6.22
N ASP A 99 0.84 -12.62 -5.61
CA ASP A 99 0.40 -13.81 -6.35
C ASP A 99 -0.98 -13.67 -7.00
N ASP A 100 -1.81 -12.74 -6.49
CA ASP A 100 -3.10 -12.36 -7.11
C ASP A 100 -2.92 -11.32 -8.24
N GLY A 101 -1.69 -10.94 -8.57
CA GLY A 101 -1.36 -9.89 -9.52
C GLY A 101 -1.60 -8.46 -8.98
N ASN A 102 -1.96 -8.29 -7.71
CA ASN A 102 -2.19 -6.97 -7.13
C ASN A 102 -0.86 -6.29 -6.79
N ASN A 103 -0.73 -5.01 -7.14
CA ASN A 103 0.46 -4.21 -6.83
C ASN A 103 0.25 -3.23 -5.66
N GLY A 104 1.31 -2.54 -5.24
CA GLY A 104 1.27 -1.59 -4.13
C GLY A 104 0.28 -0.44 -4.36
N ALA A 105 0.18 0.08 -5.59
CA ALA A 105 -0.77 1.12 -5.94
C ALA A 105 -2.22 0.66 -5.82
N MET A 106 -2.56 -0.56 -6.27
CA MET A 106 -3.90 -1.14 -6.10
C MET A 106 -4.28 -1.26 -4.61
N TYR A 107 -3.34 -1.72 -3.76
CA TYR A 107 -3.57 -1.80 -2.32
C TYR A 107 -3.83 -0.42 -1.71
N ALA A 108 -3.07 0.59 -2.09
CA ALA A 108 -3.28 1.95 -1.60
C ALA A 108 -4.65 2.49 -1.99
N PHE A 109 -5.03 2.45 -3.28
CA PHE A 109 -6.34 2.95 -3.72
C PHE A 109 -7.51 2.19 -3.08
N LYS A 110 -7.36 0.87 -2.86
CA LYS A 110 -8.40 0.05 -2.23
C LYS A 110 -8.58 0.36 -0.74
N TYR A 111 -7.49 0.53 0.00
CA TYR A 111 -7.52 0.51 1.48
C TYR A 111 -7.24 1.86 2.16
N CYS A 112 -6.67 2.83 1.45
CA CYS A 112 -6.37 4.17 1.95
C CYS A 112 -7.46 5.15 1.53
N LYS A 113 -7.96 5.96 2.48
CA LYS A 113 -9.00 6.97 2.22
C LYS A 113 -8.49 8.40 2.35
N ASP A 114 -7.25 8.60 2.79
CA ASP A 114 -6.66 9.94 2.92
C ASP A 114 -6.20 10.46 1.56
N LYS A 115 -6.75 11.59 1.14
CA LYS A 115 -6.43 12.25 -0.13
C LYS A 115 -4.94 12.53 -0.29
N ASN A 116 -4.28 13.03 0.76
CA ASN A 116 -2.89 13.44 0.67
C ASN A 116 -1.96 12.23 0.51
N VAL A 117 -2.28 11.10 1.13
CA VAL A 117 -1.55 9.84 0.92
C VAL A 117 -1.65 9.40 -0.54
N LEU A 118 -2.85 9.43 -1.13
CA LEU A 118 -3.07 9.03 -2.52
C LEU A 118 -2.38 9.98 -3.51
N LEU A 119 -2.43 11.29 -3.27
CA LEU A 119 -1.71 12.27 -4.07
C LEU A 119 -0.18 12.10 -3.96
N GLU A 120 0.34 11.82 -2.77
CA GLU A 120 1.77 11.56 -2.57
C GLU A 120 2.21 10.26 -3.26
N LEU A 121 1.36 9.23 -3.26
CA LEU A 121 1.59 8.00 -4.02
C LEU A 121 1.66 8.28 -5.52
N LEU A 122 0.73 9.07 -6.06
CA LEU A 122 0.71 9.43 -7.47
C LEU A 122 1.93 10.22 -7.93
N LYS A 123 2.57 11.02 -7.04
CA LYS A 123 3.85 11.68 -7.36
C LYS A 123 4.98 10.70 -7.67
N GLN A 124 4.87 9.45 -7.21
CA GLN A 124 5.84 8.40 -7.51
C GLN A 124 5.63 7.77 -8.89
N LYS A 125 4.56 8.15 -9.60
CA LYS A 125 4.22 7.66 -10.95
C LYS A 125 4.19 6.13 -11.05
N PRO A 126 3.37 5.45 -10.21
CA PRO A 126 3.17 4.01 -10.37
C PRO A 126 2.61 3.70 -11.75
N ASP A 127 2.85 2.48 -12.25
CA ASP A 127 2.22 2.04 -13.48
C ASP A 127 0.74 1.74 -13.22
N LEU A 128 -0.12 2.61 -13.75
CA LEU A 128 -1.57 2.55 -13.59
C LEU A 128 -2.25 1.54 -14.53
N ASN A 129 -1.50 0.93 -15.45
CA ASN A 129 -2.01 0.00 -16.46
C ASN A 129 -1.78 -1.47 -16.09
N ILE A 130 -1.01 -1.76 -15.03
CA ILE A 130 -0.83 -3.12 -14.53
C ILE A 130 -2.21 -3.69 -14.15
N GLN A 131 -2.51 -4.88 -14.68
CA GLN A 131 -3.70 -5.63 -14.35
C GLN A 131 -3.37 -6.74 -13.34
N ASN A 132 -4.25 -6.92 -12.35
CA ASN A 132 -4.21 -8.10 -11.50
C ASN A 132 -4.81 -9.33 -12.22
N ASN A 133 -4.85 -10.47 -11.55
CA ASN A 133 -5.37 -11.73 -12.10
C ASN A 133 -6.88 -11.72 -12.38
N PHE A 134 -7.58 -10.62 -12.09
CA PHE A 134 -8.99 -10.39 -12.42
C PHE A 134 -9.18 -9.28 -13.47
N GLY A 135 -8.07 -8.78 -14.03
CA GLY A 135 -8.05 -7.69 -15.01
C GLY A 135 -8.22 -6.28 -14.42
N PHE A 136 -8.25 -6.12 -13.09
CA PHE A 136 -8.40 -4.80 -12.47
C PHE A 136 -7.08 -4.03 -12.45
N THR A 137 -7.17 -2.72 -12.71
CA THR A 137 -6.05 -1.78 -12.59
C THR A 137 -6.12 -0.95 -11.30
N ALA A 138 -5.03 -0.25 -10.97
CA ALA A 138 -5.01 0.71 -9.86
C ALA A 138 -6.08 1.81 -10.03
N THR A 139 -6.28 2.29 -11.26
CA THR A 139 -7.29 3.31 -11.58
C THR A 139 -8.73 2.81 -11.32
N MET A 140 -9.04 1.55 -11.63
CA MET A 140 -10.36 0.98 -11.33
C MET A 140 -10.62 0.96 -9.81
N TYR A 141 -9.62 0.62 -9.00
CA TYR A 141 -9.73 0.69 -7.53
C TYR A 141 -9.89 2.12 -7.00
N ALA A 142 -9.26 3.11 -7.64
CA ALA A 142 -9.40 4.51 -7.25
C ALA A 142 -10.83 5.03 -7.42
N LEU A 143 -11.56 4.51 -8.41
CA LEU A 143 -12.90 4.95 -8.77
C LEU A 143 -14.02 4.26 -8.00
N ASN A 144 -13.81 3.06 -7.44
CA ASN A 144 -14.86 2.29 -6.77
C ASN A 144 -15.62 3.07 -5.68
N ASP A 145 -14.97 4.05 -5.04
CA ASP A 145 -15.62 4.87 -4.02
C ASP A 145 -15.60 6.39 -4.31
N CYS A 146 -15.09 6.81 -5.48
CA CYS A 146 -14.92 8.19 -5.97
C CYS A 146 -14.93 9.32 -4.90
N TYR A 147 -14.10 9.19 -3.85
CA TYR A 147 -14.13 10.13 -2.72
C TYR A 147 -13.41 11.45 -3.00
N HIS A 148 -12.42 11.44 -3.90
CA HIS A 148 -11.48 12.56 -4.10
C HIS A 148 -11.32 12.87 -5.59
N GLU A 149 -12.12 13.79 -6.10
CA GLU A 149 -12.06 14.27 -7.48
C GLU A 149 -10.63 14.67 -7.89
N GLU A 150 -9.92 15.40 -7.02
CA GLU A 150 -8.52 15.80 -7.25
C GLU A 150 -7.57 14.61 -7.50
N VAL A 151 -7.79 13.47 -6.83
CA VAL A 151 -6.98 12.25 -7.04
C VAL A 151 -7.25 11.68 -8.43
N PHE A 152 -8.51 11.71 -8.87
CA PHE A 152 -8.87 11.25 -10.21
C PHE A 152 -8.33 12.17 -11.30
N ILE A 153 -8.41 13.50 -11.13
CA ILE A 153 -7.77 14.47 -12.03
C ILE A 153 -6.27 14.17 -12.15
N GLU A 154 -5.60 13.91 -11.02
CA GLU A 154 -4.16 13.62 -11.03
C GLU A 154 -3.84 12.28 -11.70
N ILE A 155 -4.70 11.26 -11.55
CA ILE A 155 -4.62 10.01 -12.33
C ILE A 155 -4.73 10.30 -13.84
N LEU A 156 -5.75 11.06 -14.27
CA LEU A 156 -5.97 11.36 -15.69
C LEU A 156 -4.80 12.13 -16.32
N LYS A 157 -4.15 13.02 -15.56
CA LYS A 157 -2.93 13.70 -16.01
C LYS A 157 -1.77 12.74 -16.31
N GLN A 158 -1.74 11.58 -15.66
CA GLN A 158 -0.76 10.52 -15.95
C GLN A 158 -1.12 9.69 -17.19
N LYS A 159 -2.29 9.93 -17.80
CA LYS A 159 -2.77 9.31 -19.04
C LYS A 159 -2.77 7.77 -18.97
N PRO A 160 -3.43 7.15 -17.97
CA PRO A 160 -3.64 5.71 -17.96
C PRO A 160 -4.45 5.29 -19.19
N ASP A 161 -4.30 4.05 -19.62
CA ASP A 161 -5.13 3.50 -20.69
C ASP A 161 -6.54 3.23 -20.16
N LEU A 162 -7.47 4.11 -20.55
CA LEU A 162 -8.88 4.06 -20.13
C LEU A 162 -9.67 2.91 -20.75
N ASN A 163 -9.12 2.24 -21.77
CA ASN A 163 -9.78 1.15 -22.50
C ASN A 163 -9.48 -0.23 -21.92
N ILE A 164 -8.59 -0.34 -20.94
CA ILE A 164 -8.34 -1.61 -20.24
C ILE A 164 -9.65 -2.11 -19.63
N GLN A 165 -9.97 -3.36 -19.91
CA GLN A 165 -11.15 -4.05 -19.39
C GLN A 165 -10.74 -5.07 -18.34
N ASN A 166 -11.51 -5.11 -17.24
CA ASN A 166 -11.44 -6.25 -16.33
C ASN A 166 -12.11 -7.49 -16.97
N TYR A 167 -12.07 -8.64 -16.29
CA TYR A 167 -12.67 -9.88 -16.83
C TYR A 167 -14.20 -9.86 -16.93
N TYR A 168 -14.85 -8.83 -16.36
CA TYR A 168 -16.28 -8.59 -16.50
C TYR A 168 -16.62 -7.68 -17.70
N GLY A 169 -15.60 -7.18 -18.41
CA GLY A 169 -15.76 -6.23 -19.52
C GLY A 169 -15.85 -4.76 -19.06
N ASP A 170 -15.69 -4.48 -17.77
CA ASP A 170 -15.78 -3.13 -17.25
C ASP A 170 -14.52 -2.32 -17.59
N THR A 171 -14.73 -1.12 -18.14
CA THR A 171 -13.66 -0.14 -18.40
C THR A 171 -13.57 0.90 -17.30
N ILE A 172 -12.47 1.65 -17.23
CA ILE A 172 -12.33 2.79 -16.32
C ILE A 172 -13.47 3.80 -16.52
N ALA A 173 -13.90 4.04 -17.76
CA ALA A 173 -15.03 4.92 -18.06
C ALA A 173 -16.32 4.45 -17.39
N MET A 174 -16.61 3.14 -17.41
CA MET A 174 -17.80 2.57 -16.76
C MET A 174 -17.78 2.79 -15.25
N PHE A 175 -16.64 2.58 -14.59
CA PHE A 175 -16.49 2.89 -13.16
C PHE A 175 -16.73 4.37 -12.88
N ALA A 176 -16.16 5.27 -13.68
CA ALA A 176 -16.34 6.69 -13.45
C ALA A 176 -17.80 7.14 -13.63
N PHE A 177 -18.52 6.62 -14.63
CA PHE A 177 -19.95 6.89 -14.81
C PHE A 177 -20.82 6.36 -13.66
N GLN A 178 -20.45 5.22 -13.08
CA GLN A 178 -21.20 4.57 -12.00
C GLN A 178 -20.97 5.23 -10.64
N TYR A 179 -19.72 5.64 -10.35
CA TYR A 179 -19.31 6.01 -8.99
C TYR A 179 -18.97 7.49 -8.82
N CYS A 180 -18.64 8.23 -9.88
CA CYS A 180 -18.34 9.66 -9.76
C CYS A 180 -19.58 10.54 -9.91
N LYS A 181 -19.70 11.50 -8.98
CA LYS A 181 -20.82 12.44 -8.95
C LYS A 181 -20.72 13.50 -10.05
N ASP A 182 -19.51 14.01 -10.25
CA ASP A 182 -19.22 14.90 -11.35
C ASP A 182 -18.87 14.06 -12.59
N LYS A 183 -19.66 14.21 -13.64
CA LYS A 183 -19.48 13.51 -14.92
C LYS A 183 -18.74 14.37 -15.94
N GLU A 184 -18.60 15.68 -15.68
CA GLU A 184 -17.86 16.60 -16.55
C GLU A 184 -16.38 16.26 -16.57
N ILE A 185 -15.86 15.61 -15.52
CA ILE A 185 -14.49 15.09 -15.47
C ILE A 185 -14.20 13.99 -16.52
N LEU A 186 -15.23 13.50 -17.23
CA LEU A 186 -15.11 12.51 -18.31
C LEU A 186 -15.27 13.11 -19.71
N LEU A 187 -15.52 14.41 -19.83
CA LEU A 187 -15.66 15.17 -21.09
C LEU A 187 -14.37 15.93 -21.41
#